data_AF-A0A963P5C2-F1
#
_entry.id   AF-A0A963P5C2-F1
#
_cell.length_a   1.000
_cell.length_b   1.000
_cell.length_c   1.000
_cell.angle_alpha   90.00
_cell.angle_beta   90.00
_cell.angle_gamma   90.00
#
_symmetry.space_group_name_H-M   'P 1'
#
loop_
_entity.id
_entity.type
_entity.pdbx_description
1 polymer ?
#
loop_
_entity_poly.entity_id
_entity_poly.type
_entity_poly.pdbx_seq_one_letter_code
_entity_poly.pdbx_strand_id
1 'polypeptide(L)'
;MDTRVASKKLGLKERYAAMTRGLGWETSYQPMDKVFPYDKYEGIKIHDWDKWQDPFRLTMDAYWKYQGEKEKKLYAVIEAFAQNNGQLGVSDARYVNALKLFIQGVTPLEYYAHRGFAHVGRQFTGEGARVAAQMQSIDELRHYQTETHAISHYNKYFNGIHHSNHWYDRVWYLSVPKSFFEDACTGGPFEFLTAVSFSFEYVLTNLLFVPFMSGAAHNGDMSTVTFGFSAQSDESRHMTLGIECIKFLLEQDPDNVPIVQRWIDKWFWRGYRLLTLVAMMQDYMLPKRVMSWKEAWEMYAEENGGALFKDLARYGIREPAGWKQACEGKDHISHQAWATFYNYNGAAPFHTWVPKEDELAWLSEKYPETFDKYYRPRWEFWRDQAAEGKRFYNMTLPMLCTTCQVPMLFTEEGDPSKICYRDSDYKAYKYHFCSDHCKSIFDHEPEKYVQSWLPVHQIYQGHCFPEGTDPTAEGFDPLMAVLKYYEMEVGRDNFDFEGSEDQKNFAAWKGEPLVQGEQK
;
A
#
# COMPACT_ATOMS: atom_id res chain seq x y z
N MET A 1 -45.30 49.22 13.50
CA MET A 1 -43.83 49.18 13.54
C MET A 1 -43.43 47.79 13.07
N ASP A 2 -42.96 47.68 11.82
CA ASP A 2 -42.35 46.44 11.34
C ASP A 2 -40.99 46.29 12.01
N THR A 3 -40.94 45.46 13.04
CA THR A 3 -39.68 45.05 13.65
C THR A 3 -38.94 44.25 12.59
N ARG A 4 -37.91 44.84 11.95
CA ARG A 4 -37.00 44.11 11.07
C ARG A 4 -36.49 42.90 11.85
N VAL A 5 -36.88 41.69 11.42
CA VAL A 5 -36.34 40.44 11.95
C VAL A 5 -34.83 40.49 11.69
N ALA A 6 -34.05 40.67 12.76
CA ALA A 6 -32.61 40.60 12.67
C ALA A 6 -32.24 39.13 12.42
N SER A 7 -32.03 38.74 11.16
CA SER A 7 -31.53 37.41 10.84
C SER A 7 -30.14 37.27 11.44
N LYS A 8 -29.99 36.44 12.48
CA LYS A 8 -28.70 36.18 13.11
C LYS A 8 -27.76 35.57 12.04
N LYS A 9 -26.62 36.21 11.80
CA LYS A 9 -25.61 35.70 10.86
C LYS A 9 -25.15 34.31 11.34
N LEU A 10 -25.23 33.31 10.47
CA LEU A 10 -24.75 31.96 10.76
C LEU A 10 -23.24 31.98 11.05
N GLY A 11 -22.80 31.17 12.00
CA GLY A 11 -21.39 30.87 12.20
C GLY A 11 -20.85 30.02 11.04
N LEU A 12 -19.53 29.78 11.03
CA LEU A 12 -18.88 29.04 9.94
C LEU A 12 -19.38 27.59 9.85
N LYS A 13 -19.57 26.92 10.99
CA LYS A 13 -20.09 25.55 11.04
C LYS A 13 -21.52 25.47 10.51
N GLU A 14 -22.40 26.35 10.98
CA GLU A 14 -23.80 26.36 10.55
C GLU A 14 -23.93 26.75 9.08
N ARG A 15 -23.10 27.68 8.60
CA ARG A 15 -23.08 28.06 7.18
C ARG A 15 -22.62 26.91 6.29
N TYR A 16 -21.55 26.21 6.67
CA TYR A 16 -21.09 25.03 5.92
C TYR A 16 -22.16 23.94 5.90
N ALA A 17 -22.75 23.64 7.07
CA ALA A 17 -23.84 22.70 7.19
C ALA A 17 -25.02 23.06 6.28
N ALA A 18 -25.43 24.32 6.20
CA ALA A 18 -26.51 24.78 5.32
C ALA A 18 -26.21 24.59 3.81
N MET A 19 -24.93 24.41 3.44
CA MET A 19 -24.49 24.16 2.06
C MET A 19 -24.16 22.68 1.80
N THR A 20 -24.22 21.83 2.84
CA THR A 20 -23.94 20.39 2.75
C THR A 20 -25.07 19.59 3.39
N ARG A 21 -25.00 19.31 4.71
CA ARG A 21 -25.97 18.45 5.41
C ARG A 21 -27.39 19.01 5.49
N GLY A 22 -27.55 20.32 5.37
CA GLY A 22 -28.85 21.00 5.26
C GLY A 22 -29.55 20.80 3.92
N LEU A 23 -28.92 20.10 2.96
CA LEU A 23 -29.51 19.77 1.66
C LEU A 23 -30.17 18.38 1.64
N GLY A 24 -29.97 17.55 2.67
CA GLY A 24 -30.63 16.26 2.82
C GLY A 24 -32.11 16.40 3.19
N TRP A 25 -32.88 15.32 3.08
CA TRP A 25 -34.29 15.28 3.47
C TRP A 25 -34.74 13.88 3.90
N GLU A 26 -35.77 13.84 4.75
CA GLU A 26 -36.47 12.60 5.10
C GLU A 26 -37.29 12.07 3.91
N THR A 27 -37.05 10.81 3.55
CA THR A 27 -37.65 10.20 2.37
C THR A 27 -39.16 9.96 2.56
N SER A 28 -39.99 10.40 1.61
CA SER A 28 -41.46 10.18 1.66
C SER A 28 -41.98 9.09 0.73
N TYR A 29 -41.34 8.88 -0.43
CA TYR A 29 -41.82 7.96 -1.47
C TYR A 29 -41.12 6.59 -1.47
N GLN A 30 -40.01 6.46 -0.73
CA GLN A 30 -39.28 5.22 -0.51
C GLN A 30 -38.87 5.16 0.96
N PRO A 31 -38.84 3.97 1.58
CA PRO A 31 -38.27 3.82 2.92
C PRO A 31 -36.77 4.18 2.93
N MET A 32 -36.31 4.87 3.98
CA MET A 32 -34.91 5.29 4.13
C MET A 32 -33.95 4.09 4.03
N ASP A 33 -34.29 2.97 4.68
CA ASP A 33 -33.50 1.72 4.66
C ASP A 33 -33.41 1.06 3.28
N LYS A 34 -34.28 1.41 2.33
CA LYS A 34 -34.13 0.98 0.92
C LYS A 34 -33.26 1.93 0.12
N VAL A 35 -33.19 3.21 0.53
CA VAL A 35 -32.32 4.22 -0.09
C VAL A 35 -30.88 4.05 0.38
N PHE A 36 -30.66 3.63 1.62
CA PHE A 36 -29.35 3.36 2.23
C PHE A 36 -29.34 1.95 2.85
N PRO A 37 -29.16 0.89 2.03
CA PRO A 37 -29.34 -0.49 2.50
C PRO A 37 -28.14 -1.07 3.24
N TYR A 38 -27.00 -0.36 3.31
CA TYR A 38 -25.73 -0.91 3.79
C TYR A 38 -25.28 -0.39 5.17
N ASP A 39 -25.92 0.63 5.74
CA ASP A 39 -25.44 1.27 6.98
C ASP A 39 -25.95 0.61 8.28
N LYS A 40 -26.39 -0.66 8.22
CA LYS A 40 -26.89 -1.40 9.39
C LYS A 40 -26.35 -2.82 9.53
N TYR A 41 -26.04 -3.51 8.44
CA TYR A 41 -25.78 -4.96 8.48
C TYR A 41 -24.48 -5.33 9.22
N GLU A 42 -23.55 -4.39 9.33
CA GLU A 42 -22.27 -4.56 10.03
C GLU A 42 -22.41 -4.57 11.57
N GLY A 43 -23.60 -4.28 12.10
CA GLY A 43 -23.88 -4.23 13.53
C GLY A 43 -23.50 -2.91 14.20
N ILE A 44 -22.94 -1.96 13.45
CA ILE A 44 -22.72 -0.57 13.91
C ILE A 44 -24.06 0.12 14.11
N LYS A 45 -24.18 0.84 15.24
CA LYS A 45 -25.35 1.62 15.63
C LYS A 45 -25.01 3.09 15.61
N ILE A 46 -25.75 3.85 14.81
CA ILE A 46 -25.69 5.31 14.78
C ILE A 46 -27.02 5.85 15.28
N HIS A 47 -27.02 6.52 16.44
CA HIS A 47 -28.24 7.10 17.02
C HIS A 47 -28.52 8.50 16.49
N ASP A 48 -27.47 9.24 16.16
CA ASP A 48 -27.58 10.65 15.79
C ASP A 48 -26.47 11.07 14.82
N TRP A 49 -26.83 11.15 13.53
CA TRP A 49 -25.95 11.64 12.48
C TRP A 49 -25.63 13.13 12.60
N ASP A 50 -26.41 13.94 13.32
CA ASP A 50 -26.13 15.37 13.49
C ASP A 50 -24.90 15.63 14.38
N LYS A 51 -24.49 14.63 15.18
CA LYS A 51 -23.24 14.66 15.96
C LYS A 51 -22.00 14.58 15.09
N TRP A 52 -22.10 14.14 13.83
CA TRP A 52 -20.99 14.17 12.88
C TRP A 52 -20.32 15.54 12.88
N GLN A 53 -18.99 15.56 12.98
CA GLN A 53 -18.19 16.76 12.86
C GLN A 53 -17.51 16.74 11.49
N ASP A 54 -17.82 17.73 10.65
CA ASP A 54 -17.18 17.85 9.34
C ASP A 54 -15.65 17.96 9.53
N PRO A 55 -14.86 16.99 9.03
CA PRO A 55 -13.41 16.96 9.24
C PRO A 55 -12.73 18.13 8.55
N PHE A 56 -13.32 18.64 7.47
CA PHE A 56 -12.92 19.83 6.76
C PHE A 56 -14.14 20.55 6.18
N ARG A 57 -14.01 21.85 5.89
CA ARG A 57 -15.11 22.72 5.47
C ARG A 57 -14.81 23.41 4.15
N LEU A 58 -14.66 22.61 3.09
CA LEU A 58 -14.41 23.07 1.73
C LEU A 58 -15.68 22.96 0.89
N THR A 59 -16.18 24.10 0.41
CA THR A 59 -17.22 24.12 -0.63
C THR A 59 -16.60 23.83 -2.00
N MET A 60 -17.40 23.39 -2.97
CA MET A 60 -16.90 23.00 -4.29
C MET A 60 -16.14 24.11 -5.02
N ASP A 61 -16.57 25.38 -4.89
CA ASP A 61 -15.86 26.52 -5.47
C ASP A 61 -14.45 26.71 -4.86
N ALA A 62 -14.32 26.50 -3.55
CA ALA A 62 -13.03 26.54 -2.87
C ALA A 62 -12.17 25.33 -3.25
N TYR A 63 -12.74 24.12 -3.27
CA TYR A 63 -12.06 22.90 -3.69
C TYR A 63 -11.49 23.06 -5.11
N TRP A 64 -12.31 23.43 -6.10
CA TRP A 64 -11.86 23.62 -7.48
C TRP A 64 -10.79 24.71 -7.61
N LYS A 65 -10.92 25.82 -6.85
CA LYS A 65 -9.92 26.89 -6.87
C LYS A 65 -8.57 26.40 -6.36
N TYR A 66 -8.51 25.73 -5.21
CA TYR A 66 -7.25 25.29 -4.64
C TYR A 66 -6.65 24.14 -5.43
N GLN A 67 -7.45 23.14 -5.83
CA GLN A 67 -6.98 22.03 -6.63
C GLN A 67 -6.50 22.49 -8.01
N GLY A 68 -7.23 23.38 -8.68
CA GLY A 68 -6.82 23.92 -9.98
C GLY A 68 -5.47 24.63 -9.94
N GLU A 69 -5.15 25.36 -8.86
CA GLU A 69 -3.84 25.99 -8.70
C GLU A 69 -2.72 24.99 -8.37
N LYS A 70 -3.03 23.92 -7.63
CA LYS A 70 -2.09 22.81 -7.38
C LYS A 70 -1.74 22.10 -8.68
N GLU A 71 -2.74 21.74 -9.48
CA GLU A 71 -2.55 21.02 -10.74
C GLU A 71 -1.74 21.83 -11.75
N LYS A 72 -2.03 23.13 -11.94
CA LYS A 72 -1.24 23.99 -12.83
C LYS A 72 0.25 23.96 -12.50
N LYS A 73 0.61 24.02 -11.21
CA LYS A 73 2.01 23.99 -10.77
C LYS A 73 2.62 22.59 -10.94
N LEU A 74 1.88 21.55 -10.57
CA LEU A 74 2.33 20.17 -10.70
C LEU A 74 2.67 19.82 -12.15
N TYR A 75 1.73 20.05 -13.08
CA TYR A 75 1.97 19.73 -14.49
C TYR A 75 3.07 20.59 -15.13
N ALA A 76 3.21 21.86 -14.73
CA ALA A 76 4.35 22.67 -15.20
C ALA A 76 5.70 22.05 -14.81
N VAL A 77 5.81 21.45 -13.61
CA VAL A 77 7.03 20.75 -13.18
C VAL A 77 7.19 19.41 -13.90
N ILE A 78 6.13 18.62 -14.08
CA ILE A 78 6.19 17.35 -14.82
C ILE A 78 6.63 17.59 -16.27
N GLU A 79 6.07 18.60 -16.94
CA GLU A 79 6.46 18.99 -18.30
C GLU A 79 7.92 19.45 -18.36
N ALA A 80 8.34 20.30 -17.42
CA ALA A 80 9.73 20.75 -17.34
C ALA A 80 10.69 19.57 -17.07
N PHE A 81 10.32 18.63 -16.19
CA PHE A 81 11.08 17.42 -15.92
C PHE A 81 11.28 16.60 -17.19
N ALA A 82 10.19 16.36 -17.93
CA ALA A 82 10.25 15.61 -19.19
C ALA A 82 11.09 16.34 -20.26
N GLN A 83 10.87 17.65 -20.43
CA GLN A 83 11.59 18.48 -21.41
C GLN A 83 13.10 18.50 -21.17
N ASN A 84 13.54 18.47 -19.92
CA ASN A 84 14.95 18.56 -19.53
C ASN A 84 15.62 17.20 -19.31
N ASN A 85 14.98 16.08 -19.72
CA ASN A 85 15.46 14.73 -19.44
C ASN A 85 15.79 14.51 -17.95
N GLY A 86 14.89 14.94 -17.07
CA GLY A 86 15.10 14.91 -15.62
C GLY A 86 15.34 13.51 -15.06
N GLN A 87 14.96 12.45 -15.77
CA GLN A 87 15.25 11.06 -15.39
C GLN A 87 16.76 10.77 -15.29
N LEU A 88 17.61 11.54 -15.98
CA LEU A 88 19.07 11.44 -15.85
C LEU A 88 19.59 12.00 -14.52
N GLY A 89 18.79 12.84 -13.85
CA GLY A 89 19.12 13.47 -12.58
C GLY A 89 19.03 12.55 -11.37
N VAL A 90 18.48 11.33 -11.52
CA VAL A 90 18.39 10.38 -10.42
C VAL A 90 19.77 9.86 -9.99
N SER A 91 19.87 9.45 -8.73
CA SER A 91 21.12 9.02 -8.10
C SER A 91 21.78 7.82 -8.80
N ASP A 92 20.98 6.82 -9.17
CA ASP A 92 21.38 5.55 -9.79
C ASP A 92 20.10 4.91 -10.39
N ALA A 93 20.19 4.21 -11.53
CA ALA A 93 19.01 3.56 -12.12
C ALA A 93 18.36 2.50 -11.21
N ARG A 94 19.09 1.97 -10.21
CA ARG A 94 18.52 1.12 -9.15
C ARG A 94 17.31 1.76 -8.46
N TYR A 95 17.34 3.09 -8.25
CA TYR A 95 16.23 3.85 -7.68
C TYR A 95 14.91 3.62 -8.42
N VAL A 96 14.95 3.46 -9.75
CA VAL A 96 13.73 3.32 -10.57
C VAL A 96 12.95 2.05 -10.22
N ASN A 97 13.57 1.04 -9.61
CA ASN A 97 12.84 -0.13 -9.11
C ASN A 97 11.86 0.21 -7.97
N ALA A 98 12.12 1.27 -7.19
CA ALA A 98 11.13 1.79 -6.25
C ALA A 98 9.91 2.36 -6.99
N LEU A 99 10.12 3.06 -8.11
CA LEU A 99 9.03 3.57 -8.96
C LEU A 99 8.26 2.44 -9.65
N LYS A 100 8.94 1.36 -10.06
CA LYS A 100 8.29 0.15 -10.58
C LYS A 100 7.35 -0.43 -9.51
N LEU A 101 7.84 -0.65 -8.30
CA LEU A 101 7.00 -1.13 -7.19
C LEU A 101 5.82 -0.19 -6.91
N PHE A 102 6.05 1.12 -6.95
CA PHE A 102 5.03 2.14 -6.70
C PHE A 102 3.90 2.10 -7.75
N ILE A 103 4.23 2.24 -9.04
CA ILE A 103 3.23 2.28 -10.12
C ILE A 103 2.50 0.95 -10.30
N GLN A 104 3.15 -0.16 -9.94
CA GLN A 104 2.57 -1.50 -10.02
C GLN A 104 1.70 -1.84 -8.82
N GLY A 105 2.08 -1.39 -7.62
CA GLY A 105 1.49 -1.87 -6.37
C GLY A 105 0.72 -0.82 -5.56
N VAL A 106 1.17 0.44 -5.55
CA VAL A 106 0.58 1.54 -4.78
C VAL A 106 -0.41 2.32 -5.64
N THR A 107 -0.02 2.78 -6.83
CA THR A 107 -0.90 3.59 -7.69
C THR A 107 -2.26 2.94 -7.97
N PRO A 108 -2.37 1.62 -8.24
CA PRO A 108 -3.68 0.99 -8.38
C PRO A 108 -4.54 1.04 -7.11
N LEU A 109 -3.94 1.12 -5.92
CA LEU A 109 -4.67 1.30 -4.66
C LEU A 109 -5.41 2.62 -4.61
N GLU A 110 -4.83 3.69 -5.15
CA GLU A 110 -5.50 4.99 -5.25
C GLU A 110 -6.80 4.88 -6.07
N TYR A 111 -6.79 4.08 -7.14
CA TYR A 111 -8.00 3.84 -7.92
C TYR A 111 -9.03 2.96 -7.18
N TYR A 112 -8.58 2.00 -6.37
CA TYR A 112 -9.47 1.23 -5.50
C TYR A 112 -10.07 2.10 -4.40
N ALA A 113 -9.26 2.96 -3.76
CA ALA A 113 -9.69 3.93 -2.77
C ALA A 113 -10.72 4.90 -3.38
N HIS A 114 -10.47 5.44 -4.57
CA HIS A 114 -11.44 6.25 -5.33
C HIS A 114 -12.80 5.54 -5.43
N ARG A 115 -12.81 4.28 -5.88
CA ARG A 115 -14.02 3.49 -6.06
C ARG A 115 -14.72 3.17 -4.74
N GLY A 116 -13.95 2.81 -3.71
CA GLY A 116 -14.45 2.55 -2.37
C GLY A 116 -15.11 3.79 -1.76
N PHE A 117 -14.44 4.94 -1.80
CA PHE A 117 -14.97 6.22 -1.34
C PHE A 117 -16.16 6.71 -2.17
N ALA A 118 -16.19 6.46 -3.48
CA ALA A 118 -17.37 6.74 -4.31
C ALA A 118 -18.57 5.90 -3.85
N HIS A 119 -18.35 4.62 -3.52
CA HIS A 119 -19.38 3.74 -2.99
C HIS A 119 -19.87 4.22 -1.62
N VAL A 120 -19.00 4.38 -0.64
CA VAL A 120 -19.43 4.77 0.73
C VAL A 120 -19.95 6.21 0.78
N GLY A 121 -19.46 7.09 -0.10
CA GLY A 121 -20.00 8.42 -0.34
C GLY A 121 -21.44 8.44 -0.87
N ARG A 122 -21.97 7.29 -1.31
CA ARG A 122 -23.40 7.08 -1.57
C ARG A 122 -24.10 6.40 -0.39
N GLN A 123 -23.46 5.49 0.33
CA GLN A 123 -24.16 4.58 1.25
C GLN A 123 -24.42 5.12 2.67
N PHE A 124 -23.68 6.12 3.15
CA PHE A 124 -23.98 6.69 4.46
C PHE A 124 -25.29 7.48 4.46
N THR A 125 -26.17 7.23 5.43
CA THR A 125 -27.37 8.04 5.64
C THR A 125 -27.04 9.47 6.08
N GLY A 126 -25.92 9.70 6.78
CA GLY A 126 -25.45 11.05 7.12
C GLY A 126 -24.81 11.81 5.96
N GLU A 127 -25.38 12.97 5.60
CA GLU A 127 -24.92 13.83 4.51
C GLU A 127 -23.48 14.29 4.66
N GLY A 128 -23.07 14.65 5.88
CA GLY A 128 -21.73 15.16 6.16
C GLY A 128 -20.65 14.12 5.85
N ALA A 129 -20.90 12.86 6.24
CA ALA A 129 -20.03 11.73 5.91
C ALA A 129 -20.00 11.46 4.41
N ARG A 130 -21.15 11.56 3.71
CA ARG A 130 -21.20 11.43 2.25
C ARG A 130 -20.33 12.46 1.54
N VAL A 131 -20.45 13.74 1.91
CA VAL A 131 -19.68 14.83 1.29
C VAL A 131 -18.19 14.66 1.54
N ALA A 132 -17.79 14.29 2.77
CA ALA A 132 -16.38 14.04 3.09
C ALA A 132 -15.81 12.86 2.26
N ALA A 133 -16.54 11.74 2.18
CA ALA A 133 -16.16 10.59 1.37
C ALA A 133 -16.14 10.91 -0.14
N GLN A 134 -17.05 11.72 -0.65
CA GLN A 134 -17.04 12.14 -2.05
C GLN A 134 -15.85 13.04 -2.38
N MET A 135 -15.49 13.97 -1.50
CA MET A 135 -14.28 14.79 -1.66
C MET A 135 -13.02 13.93 -1.62
N GLN A 136 -12.98 12.94 -0.72
CA GLN A 136 -11.89 12.00 -0.68
C GLN A 136 -11.80 11.15 -1.97
N SER A 137 -12.92 10.60 -2.44
CA SER A 137 -12.97 9.81 -3.68
C SER A 137 -12.35 10.55 -4.88
N ILE A 138 -12.65 11.84 -5.05
CA ILE A 138 -12.09 12.62 -6.16
C ILE A 138 -10.62 12.99 -5.94
N ASP A 139 -10.17 13.11 -4.68
CA ASP A 139 -8.75 13.24 -4.35
C ASP A 139 -7.97 11.95 -4.74
N GLU A 140 -8.50 10.76 -4.47
CA GLU A 140 -7.78 9.51 -4.82
C GLU A 140 -7.77 9.26 -6.33
N LEU A 141 -8.82 9.70 -7.04
CA LEU A 141 -8.79 9.69 -8.51
C LEU A 141 -7.68 10.62 -9.04
N ARG A 142 -7.50 11.77 -8.40
CA ARG A 142 -6.42 12.70 -8.73
C ARG A 142 -5.07 12.06 -8.43
N HIS A 143 -4.89 11.36 -7.31
CA HIS A 143 -3.63 10.67 -6.99
C HIS A 143 -3.31 9.62 -8.05
N TYR A 144 -4.22 8.70 -8.33
CA TYR A 144 -4.06 7.68 -9.38
C TYR A 144 -3.59 8.29 -10.73
N GLN A 145 -4.25 9.36 -11.17
CA GLN A 145 -3.93 10.03 -12.43
C GLN A 145 -2.58 10.75 -12.39
N THR A 146 -2.32 11.52 -11.33
CA THR A 146 -1.11 12.35 -11.23
C THR A 146 0.15 11.51 -10.98
N GLU A 147 0.06 10.41 -10.23
CA GLU A 147 1.13 9.43 -10.10
C GLU A 147 1.47 8.78 -11.44
N THR A 148 0.44 8.34 -12.18
CA THR A 148 0.60 7.79 -13.52
C THR A 148 1.30 8.80 -14.45
N HIS A 149 0.90 10.08 -14.41
CA HIS A 149 1.53 11.12 -15.22
C HIS A 149 2.96 11.46 -14.76
N ALA A 150 3.22 11.48 -13.46
CA ALA A 150 4.55 11.72 -12.90
C ALA A 150 5.55 10.62 -13.30
N ILE A 151 5.08 9.37 -13.40
CA ILE A 151 5.91 8.21 -13.77
C ILE A 151 5.92 7.96 -15.29
N SER A 152 4.99 8.53 -16.05
CA SER A 152 4.86 8.38 -17.50
C SER A 152 6.17 8.65 -18.25
N HIS A 153 6.97 9.63 -17.81
CA HIS A 153 8.26 9.90 -18.43
C HIS A 153 9.26 8.78 -18.17
N TYR A 154 9.35 8.23 -16.96
CA TYR A 154 10.21 7.08 -16.65
C TYR A 154 9.86 5.85 -17.49
N ASN A 155 8.57 5.59 -17.73
CA ASN A 155 8.11 4.47 -18.58
C ASN A 155 8.68 4.51 -20.00
N LYS A 156 9.07 5.68 -20.53
CA LYS A 156 9.66 5.81 -21.86
C LYS A 156 11.11 5.32 -21.92
N TYR A 157 11.79 5.28 -20.78
CA TYR A 157 13.22 5.03 -20.69
C TYR A 157 13.56 3.75 -19.93
N PHE A 158 12.78 3.38 -18.92
CA PHE A 158 13.05 2.24 -18.06
C PHE A 158 12.00 1.14 -18.24
N ASN A 159 12.44 -0.10 -18.04
CA ASN A 159 11.63 -1.30 -18.18
C ASN A 159 10.74 -1.53 -16.94
N GLY A 160 9.84 -2.51 -16.98
CA GLY A 160 9.02 -2.88 -15.82
C GLY A 160 7.99 -1.82 -15.40
N ILE A 161 7.52 -0.94 -16.30
CA ILE A 161 6.47 0.05 -15.98
C ILE A 161 5.26 -0.07 -16.94
N HIS A 162 5.47 -0.62 -18.13
CA HIS A 162 4.62 -0.45 -19.29
C HIS A 162 3.28 -1.21 -19.25
N HIS A 163 3.14 -2.23 -18.38
CA HIS A 163 1.91 -3.03 -18.20
C HIS A 163 1.40 -3.04 -16.74
N SER A 164 1.68 -2.00 -15.94
CA SER A 164 1.39 -1.96 -14.50
C SER A 164 -0.03 -2.41 -14.10
N ASN A 165 -1.07 -1.93 -14.79
CA ASN A 165 -2.45 -2.31 -14.51
C ASN A 165 -2.74 -3.79 -14.81
N HIS A 166 -2.16 -4.34 -15.88
CA HIS A 166 -2.31 -5.77 -16.22
C HIS A 166 -1.61 -6.64 -15.18
N TRP A 167 -0.42 -6.22 -14.74
CA TRP A 167 0.35 -6.91 -13.72
C TRP A 167 -0.32 -6.87 -12.35
N TYR A 168 -0.91 -5.76 -11.95
CA TYR A 168 -1.58 -5.63 -10.64
C TYR A 168 -2.62 -6.72 -10.40
N ASP A 169 -3.36 -7.11 -11.45
CA ASP A 169 -4.37 -8.16 -11.39
C ASP A 169 -3.83 -9.60 -11.48
N ARG A 170 -2.53 -9.79 -11.73
CA ARG A 170 -1.97 -11.11 -12.14
C ARG A 170 -0.69 -11.52 -11.43
N VAL A 171 0.27 -10.60 -11.30
CA VAL A 171 1.61 -10.89 -10.79
C VAL A 171 1.54 -11.24 -9.31
N TRP A 172 2.26 -12.29 -8.93
CA TRP A 172 2.10 -12.96 -7.64
C TRP A 172 2.19 -12.02 -6.42
N TYR A 173 3.19 -11.13 -6.34
CA TYR A 173 3.33 -10.25 -5.18
C TYR A 173 2.35 -9.08 -5.20
N LEU A 174 1.78 -8.73 -6.36
CA LEU A 174 0.76 -7.68 -6.48
C LEU A 174 -0.62 -8.14 -5.99
N SER A 175 -0.80 -9.45 -5.81
CA SER A 175 -1.93 -10.00 -5.07
C SER A 175 -1.97 -9.54 -3.59
N VAL A 176 -0.81 -9.14 -3.02
CA VAL A 176 -0.72 -8.60 -1.65
C VAL A 176 -1.45 -7.26 -1.53
N PRO A 177 -1.09 -6.19 -2.28
CA PRO A 177 -1.84 -4.93 -2.28
C PRO A 177 -3.27 -5.11 -2.81
N LYS A 178 -3.48 -5.92 -3.86
CA LYS A 178 -4.81 -6.18 -4.42
C LYS A 178 -5.76 -6.79 -3.40
N SER A 179 -5.36 -7.88 -2.73
CA SER A 179 -6.20 -8.53 -1.73
C SER A 179 -6.47 -7.67 -0.50
N PHE A 180 -5.56 -6.77 -0.13
CA PHE A 180 -5.78 -5.82 0.96
C PHE A 180 -6.97 -4.88 0.63
N PHE A 181 -6.96 -4.27 -0.56
CA PHE A 181 -8.02 -3.33 -0.95
C PHE A 181 -9.30 -4.04 -1.40
N GLU A 182 -9.23 -5.23 -2.01
CA GLU A 182 -10.43 -6.04 -2.29
C GLU A 182 -11.14 -6.46 -1.00
N ASP A 183 -10.39 -6.83 0.05
CA ASP A 183 -10.95 -7.09 1.38
C ASP A 183 -11.66 -5.84 1.93
N ALA A 184 -11.07 -4.64 1.80
CA ALA A 184 -11.68 -3.40 2.30
C ALA A 184 -12.93 -3.02 1.49
N CYS A 185 -12.86 -3.07 0.16
CA CYS A 185 -13.96 -2.69 -0.74
C CYS A 185 -15.13 -3.68 -0.72
N THR A 186 -14.91 -4.93 -0.30
CA THR A 186 -15.97 -5.93 -0.12
C THR A 186 -16.49 -6.02 1.32
N GLY A 187 -15.87 -5.27 2.25
CA GLY A 187 -16.44 -4.97 3.55
C GLY A 187 -17.63 -4.01 3.43
N GLY A 188 -18.27 -3.72 4.56
CA GLY A 188 -19.32 -2.70 4.58
C GLY A 188 -18.78 -1.29 4.71
N PRO A 189 -19.66 -0.28 4.63
CA PRO A 189 -19.23 1.11 4.61
C PRO A 189 -18.47 1.53 5.88
N PHE A 190 -18.81 1.01 7.06
CA PHE A 190 -18.11 1.36 8.30
C PHE A 190 -16.79 0.62 8.47
N GLU A 191 -16.72 -0.66 8.08
CA GLU A 191 -15.45 -1.38 8.02
C GLU A 191 -14.51 -0.71 7.03
N PHE A 192 -14.99 -0.31 5.85
CA PHE A 192 -14.19 0.39 4.84
C PHE A 192 -13.56 1.69 5.39
N LEU A 193 -14.33 2.53 6.10
CA LEU A 193 -13.77 3.73 6.74
C LEU A 193 -12.74 3.39 7.83
N THR A 194 -12.98 2.34 8.61
CA THR A 194 -12.03 1.89 9.64
C THR A 194 -10.75 1.33 9.01
N ALA A 195 -10.87 0.63 7.89
CA ALA A 195 -9.78 0.03 7.14
C ALA A 195 -8.91 1.08 6.43
N VAL A 196 -9.54 1.93 5.62
CA VAL A 196 -8.85 2.85 4.72
C VAL A 196 -8.61 4.19 5.41
N SER A 197 -9.66 4.93 5.78
CA SER A 197 -9.49 6.26 6.37
C SER A 197 -8.73 6.24 7.69
N PHE A 198 -9.05 5.33 8.60
CA PHE A 198 -8.38 5.28 9.90
C PHE A 198 -7.09 4.46 9.87
N SER A 199 -7.17 3.16 9.57
CA SER A 199 -6.00 2.29 9.73
C SER A 199 -4.92 2.60 8.69
N PHE A 200 -5.28 2.78 7.43
CA PHE A 200 -4.31 3.03 6.37
C PHE A 200 -3.88 4.51 6.31
N GLU A 201 -4.82 5.44 6.18
CA GLU A 201 -4.53 6.85 5.90
C GLU A 201 -4.29 7.72 7.13
N TYR A 202 -4.54 7.22 8.34
CA TYR A 202 -4.21 7.93 9.57
C TYR A 202 -3.10 7.23 10.35
N VAL A 203 -3.29 5.96 10.72
CA VAL A 203 -2.33 5.22 11.55
C VAL A 203 -1.06 4.86 10.77
N LEU A 204 -1.19 4.42 9.52
CA LEU A 204 -0.08 3.84 8.75
C LEU A 204 0.44 4.75 7.62
N THR A 205 -0.23 5.85 7.29
CA THR A 205 0.05 6.65 6.08
C THR A 205 1.49 7.10 5.98
N ASN A 206 2.08 7.56 7.09
CA ASN A 206 3.45 8.07 7.09
C ASN A 206 4.48 6.97 6.79
N LEU A 207 4.17 5.70 7.07
CA LEU A 207 5.03 4.56 6.72
C LEU A 207 4.96 4.19 5.24
N LEU A 208 4.01 4.75 4.49
CA LEU A 208 3.95 4.66 3.02
C LEU A 208 4.49 5.95 2.39
N PHE A 209 3.90 7.08 2.77
CA PHE A 209 4.11 8.37 2.12
C PHE A 209 5.53 8.89 2.31
N VAL A 210 6.05 8.90 3.56
CA VAL A 210 7.37 9.47 3.84
C VAL A 210 8.48 8.69 3.13
N PRO A 211 8.55 7.35 3.17
CA PRO A 211 9.59 6.60 2.48
C PRO A 211 9.67 6.89 0.97
N PHE A 212 8.54 6.89 0.26
CA PHE A 212 8.53 7.18 -1.18
C PHE A 212 8.87 8.65 -1.47
N MET A 213 8.23 9.61 -0.80
CA MET A 213 8.39 11.02 -1.12
C MET A 213 9.74 11.59 -0.67
N SER A 214 10.22 11.20 0.52
CA SER A 214 11.56 11.58 0.96
C SER A 214 12.65 10.82 0.20
N GLY A 215 12.41 9.55 -0.15
CA GLY A 215 13.28 8.76 -1.01
C GLY A 215 13.47 9.43 -2.38
N ALA A 216 12.39 9.89 -3.01
CA ALA A 216 12.43 10.65 -4.25
C ALA A 216 13.29 11.92 -4.13
N ALA A 217 13.08 12.72 -3.07
CA ALA A 217 13.85 13.94 -2.83
C ALA A 217 15.36 13.69 -2.73
N HIS A 218 15.77 12.66 -1.97
CA HIS A 218 17.19 12.34 -1.75
C HIS A 218 17.85 11.64 -2.94
N ASN A 219 17.06 11.07 -3.83
CA ASN A 219 17.53 10.37 -5.02
C ASN A 219 17.37 11.18 -6.31
N GLY A 220 17.05 12.48 -6.23
CA GLY A 220 17.04 13.40 -7.38
C GLY A 220 15.79 13.30 -8.27
N ASP A 221 14.73 12.66 -7.79
CA ASP A 221 13.49 12.51 -8.54
C ASP A 221 12.55 13.69 -8.30
N MET A 222 12.72 14.71 -9.14
CA MET A 222 11.91 15.93 -9.09
C MET A 222 10.44 15.72 -9.47
N SER A 223 10.11 14.66 -10.24
CA SER A 223 8.73 14.39 -10.65
C SER A 223 7.91 13.89 -9.45
N THR A 224 8.38 12.80 -8.83
CA THR A 224 7.68 12.15 -7.71
C THR A 224 7.66 13.03 -6.46
N VAL A 225 8.75 13.74 -6.14
CA VAL A 225 8.76 14.65 -4.98
C VAL A 225 7.74 15.79 -5.13
N THR A 226 7.52 16.27 -6.36
CA THR A 226 6.55 17.35 -6.62
C THR A 226 5.12 16.84 -6.48
N PHE A 227 4.84 15.61 -6.93
CA PHE A 227 3.59 14.93 -6.60
C PHE A 227 3.39 14.88 -5.09
N GLY A 228 4.38 14.38 -4.33
CA GLY A 228 4.32 14.32 -2.87
C GLY A 228 3.98 15.66 -2.22
N PHE A 229 4.70 16.74 -2.56
CA PHE A 229 4.36 18.07 -2.04
C PHE A 229 2.96 18.54 -2.42
N SER A 230 2.48 18.16 -3.61
CA SER A 230 1.13 18.47 -4.05
C SER A 230 0.08 17.66 -3.27
N ALA A 231 0.32 16.39 -2.98
CA ALA A 231 -0.63 15.52 -2.28
C ALA A 231 -0.78 15.85 -0.79
N GLN A 232 0.23 16.43 -0.14
CA GLN A 232 0.23 16.69 1.33
C GLN A 232 -1.02 17.37 1.89
N SER A 233 -1.59 18.35 1.17
CA SER A 233 -2.79 19.04 1.69
C SER A 233 -4.08 18.22 1.50
N ASP A 234 -4.07 17.19 0.65
CA ASP A 234 -5.13 16.20 0.53
C ASP A 234 -5.01 15.17 1.64
N GLU A 235 -3.81 14.61 1.84
CA GLU A 235 -3.50 13.70 2.96
C GLU A 235 -3.90 14.30 4.31
N SER A 236 -3.65 15.61 4.52
CA SER A 236 -4.09 16.28 5.75
C SER A 236 -5.60 16.24 5.96
N ARG A 237 -6.40 16.30 4.88
CA ARG A 237 -7.87 16.14 4.95
C ARG A 237 -8.25 14.68 5.20
N HIS A 238 -7.60 13.74 4.55
CA HIS A 238 -7.82 12.30 4.70
C HIS A 238 -7.52 11.84 6.13
N MET A 239 -6.38 12.25 6.69
CA MET A 239 -6.02 12.04 8.09
C MET A 239 -7.09 12.59 9.04
N THR A 240 -7.61 13.80 8.77
CA THR A 240 -8.65 14.40 9.62
C THR A 240 -9.97 13.62 9.52
N LEU A 241 -10.34 13.11 8.34
CA LEU A 241 -11.50 12.24 8.16
C LEU A 241 -11.30 10.91 8.91
N GLY A 242 -10.13 10.29 8.84
CA GLY A 242 -9.80 9.05 9.54
C GLY A 242 -9.98 9.14 11.05
N ILE A 243 -9.47 10.19 11.69
CA ILE A 243 -9.61 10.34 13.14
C ILE A 243 -11.03 10.70 13.57
N GLU A 244 -11.72 11.57 12.81
CA GLU A 244 -13.08 11.99 13.17
C GLU A 244 -14.10 10.87 12.92
N CYS A 245 -13.91 10.01 11.91
CA CYS A 245 -14.81 8.87 11.69
C CYS A 245 -14.75 7.87 12.84
N ILE A 246 -13.56 7.52 13.34
CA ILE A 246 -13.44 6.58 14.47
C ILE A 246 -13.99 7.15 15.76
N LYS A 247 -13.68 8.41 16.10
CA LYS A 247 -14.29 9.05 17.27
C LYS A 247 -15.82 9.05 17.16
N PHE A 248 -16.36 9.39 15.99
CA PHE A 248 -17.80 9.35 15.75
C PHE A 248 -18.36 7.96 16.01
N LEU A 249 -17.80 6.89 15.41
CA LEU A 249 -18.30 5.53 15.62
C LEU A 249 -18.28 5.11 17.10
N LEU A 250 -17.21 5.43 17.83
CA LEU A 250 -17.04 5.07 19.23
C LEU A 250 -17.96 5.85 20.18
N GLU A 251 -18.31 7.09 19.83
CA GLU A 251 -19.19 7.94 20.63
C GLU A 251 -20.69 7.68 20.39
N GLN A 252 -21.03 6.99 19.29
CA GLN A 252 -22.42 6.71 18.94
C GLN A 252 -23.03 5.63 19.82
N ASP A 253 -22.35 4.51 20.05
CA ASP A 253 -22.89 3.42 20.87
C ASP A 253 -21.76 2.57 21.49
N PRO A 254 -21.83 2.22 22.78
CA PRO A 254 -20.83 1.35 23.40
C PRO A 254 -20.71 -0.04 22.74
N ASP A 255 -21.77 -0.55 22.11
CA ASP A 255 -21.74 -1.81 21.36
C ASP A 255 -20.89 -1.72 20.07
N ASN A 256 -20.59 -0.50 19.59
CA ASN A 256 -19.69 -0.30 18.46
C ASN A 256 -18.23 -0.57 18.85
N VAL A 257 -17.83 -0.30 20.10
CA VAL A 257 -16.45 -0.43 20.58
C VAL A 257 -15.84 -1.81 20.29
N PRO A 258 -16.46 -2.95 20.64
CA PRO A 258 -15.90 -4.26 20.34
C PRO A 258 -15.85 -4.57 18.84
N ILE A 259 -16.73 -3.98 18.01
CA ILE A 259 -16.70 -4.15 16.55
C ILE A 259 -15.51 -3.38 15.97
N VAL A 260 -15.40 -2.09 16.32
CA VAL A 260 -14.31 -1.21 15.89
C VAL A 260 -12.95 -1.74 16.36
N GLN A 261 -12.84 -2.27 17.59
CA GLN A 261 -11.60 -2.88 18.07
C GLN A 261 -11.17 -4.08 17.21
N ARG A 262 -12.11 -4.95 16.80
CA ARG A 262 -11.79 -6.09 15.92
C ARG A 262 -11.31 -5.62 14.55
N TRP A 263 -11.93 -4.57 14.01
CA TRP A 263 -11.48 -3.98 12.75
C TRP A 263 -10.11 -3.32 12.88
N ILE A 264 -9.83 -2.59 13.97
CA ILE A 264 -8.50 -2.04 14.26
C ILE A 264 -7.46 -3.16 14.31
N ASP A 265 -7.75 -4.27 15.00
CA ASP A 265 -6.86 -5.44 15.06
C ASP A 265 -6.59 -6.02 13.66
N LYS A 266 -7.65 -6.24 12.87
CA LYS A 266 -7.57 -6.78 11.51
C LYS A 266 -6.76 -5.87 10.58
N TRP A 267 -7.12 -4.60 10.52
CA TRP A 267 -6.62 -3.66 9.51
C TRP A 267 -5.24 -3.11 9.85
N PHE A 268 -4.88 -3.01 11.14
CA PHE A 268 -3.48 -2.83 11.53
C PHE A 268 -2.61 -3.98 11.00
N TRP A 269 -3.00 -5.24 11.25
CA TRP A 269 -2.17 -6.37 10.86
C TRP A 269 -2.09 -6.57 9.35
N ARG A 270 -3.21 -6.42 8.64
CA ARG A 270 -3.26 -6.44 7.18
C ARG A 270 -2.41 -5.32 6.58
N GLY A 271 -2.46 -4.12 7.16
CA GLY A 271 -1.66 -2.97 6.73
C GLY A 271 -0.17 -3.17 6.99
N TYR A 272 0.21 -3.70 8.15
CA TYR A 272 1.59 -4.06 8.48
C TYR A 272 2.17 -5.08 7.48
N ARG A 273 1.38 -6.11 7.10
CA ARG A 273 1.78 -7.09 6.08
C ARG A 273 1.92 -6.48 4.68
N LEU A 274 1.06 -5.52 4.32
CA LEU A 274 1.21 -4.75 3.08
C LEU A 274 2.50 -3.92 3.08
N LEU A 275 2.79 -3.23 4.18
CA LEU A 275 3.98 -2.39 4.35
C LEU A 275 5.31 -3.15 4.34
N THR A 276 5.29 -4.48 4.33
CA THR A 276 6.48 -5.30 4.03
C THR A 276 7.14 -4.90 2.70
N LEU A 277 6.34 -4.54 1.70
CA LEU A 277 6.84 -4.06 0.41
C LEU A 277 7.57 -2.72 0.54
N VAL A 278 7.06 -1.82 1.39
CA VAL A 278 7.65 -0.49 1.61
C VAL A 278 8.94 -0.61 2.45
N ALA A 279 8.95 -1.46 3.47
CA ALA A 279 10.14 -1.74 4.27
C ALA A 279 11.31 -2.22 3.41
N MET A 280 11.03 -3.14 2.49
CA MET A 280 12.01 -3.62 1.50
C MET A 280 12.50 -2.48 0.61
N MET A 281 11.58 -1.71 0.02
CA MET A 281 11.90 -0.60 -0.87
C MET A 281 12.82 0.41 -0.18
N GLN A 282 12.46 0.82 1.03
CA GLN A 282 13.17 1.85 1.77
C GLN A 282 14.62 1.45 2.09
N ASP A 283 14.86 0.24 2.57
CA ASP A 283 16.19 -0.20 2.98
C ASP A 283 17.09 -0.60 1.80
N TYR A 284 16.50 -1.16 0.74
CA TYR A 284 17.25 -1.83 -0.33
C TYR A 284 17.18 -1.15 -1.69
N MET A 285 16.06 -0.53 -2.06
CA MET A 285 15.87 0.04 -3.40
C MET A 285 16.34 1.49 -3.53
N LEU A 286 16.57 2.19 -2.41
CA LEU A 286 17.01 3.60 -2.40
C LEU A 286 18.54 3.71 -2.30
N PRO A 287 19.26 4.15 -3.35
CA PRO A 287 20.71 4.34 -3.31
C PRO A 287 21.15 5.38 -2.28
N LYS A 288 20.42 6.49 -2.19
CA LYS A 288 20.57 7.51 -1.14
C LYS A 288 19.46 7.32 -0.12
N ARG A 289 19.84 6.77 1.04
CA ARG A 289 18.92 6.41 2.12
C ARG A 289 18.67 7.60 3.04
N VAL A 290 17.44 7.71 3.53
CA VAL A 290 17.01 8.78 4.46
C VAL A 290 17.08 8.27 5.90
N MET A 291 16.41 7.13 6.13
CA MET A 291 16.36 6.41 7.39
C MET A 291 16.05 4.94 7.09
N SER A 292 16.34 4.06 8.05
CA SER A 292 15.93 2.65 7.98
C SER A 292 14.44 2.46 8.20
N TRP A 293 13.90 1.34 7.73
CA TRP A 293 12.52 0.93 8.07
C TRP A 293 12.31 0.88 9.59
N LYS A 294 13.30 0.40 10.35
CA LYS A 294 13.26 0.42 11.82
C LYS A 294 13.03 1.82 12.38
N GLU A 295 13.84 2.80 11.99
CA GLU A 295 13.70 4.19 12.44
C GLU A 295 12.34 4.78 12.03
N ALA A 296 11.87 4.47 10.82
CA ALA A 296 10.54 4.88 10.37
C ALA A 296 9.42 4.27 11.21
N TRP A 297 9.52 2.97 11.55
CA TRP A 297 8.55 2.28 12.40
C TRP A 297 8.53 2.83 13.82
N GLU A 298 9.70 3.06 14.43
CA GLU A 298 9.83 3.66 15.76
C GLU A 298 9.15 5.03 15.82
N MET A 299 9.42 5.90 14.83
CA MET A 299 8.86 7.25 14.80
C MET A 299 7.36 7.26 14.46
N TYR A 300 6.97 6.61 13.37
CA TYR A 300 5.63 6.77 12.81
C TYR A 300 4.60 5.79 13.38
N ALA A 301 4.99 4.59 13.78
CA ALA A 301 4.10 3.64 14.46
C ALA A 301 4.25 3.74 15.98
N GLU A 302 5.43 3.48 16.55
CA GLU A 302 5.56 3.32 18.00
C GLU A 302 5.29 4.63 18.77
N GLU A 303 5.96 5.72 18.39
CA GLU A 303 5.78 7.02 19.05
C GLU A 303 4.41 7.63 18.72
N ASN A 304 4.15 7.91 17.44
CA ASN A 304 2.91 8.57 17.02
C ASN A 304 1.67 7.71 17.24
N GLY A 305 1.70 6.45 16.81
CA GLY A 305 0.60 5.50 17.02
C GLY A 305 0.40 5.15 18.50
N GLY A 306 1.48 5.00 19.27
CA GLY A 306 1.39 4.81 20.71
C GLY A 306 0.72 5.99 21.44
N ALA A 307 0.99 7.23 21.02
CA ALA A 307 0.29 8.42 21.52
C ALA A 307 -1.20 8.41 21.14
N LEU A 308 -1.53 8.04 19.90
CA LEU A 308 -2.91 7.91 19.44
C LEU A 308 -3.70 6.88 20.25
N PHE A 309 -3.19 5.66 20.42
CA PHE A 309 -3.91 4.61 21.13
C PHE A 309 -4.07 4.92 22.63
N LYS A 310 -3.17 5.72 23.22
CA LYS A 310 -3.38 6.30 24.56
C LYS A 310 -4.56 7.28 24.61
N ASP A 311 -4.76 8.12 23.58
CA ASP A 311 -5.94 8.99 23.50
C ASP A 311 -7.22 8.16 23.33
N LEU A 312 -7.18 7.14 22.46
CA LEU A 312 -8.34 6.29 22.16
C LEU A 312 -8.73 5.36 23.33
N ALA A 313 -7.84 5.13 24.30
CA ALA A 313 -8.13 4.38 25.52
C ALA A 313 -9.32 4.95 26.31
N ARG A 314 -9.62 6.25 26.20
CA ARG A 314 -10.80 6.87 26.82
C ARG A 314 -12.13 6.32 26.30
N TYR A 315 -12.14 5.73 25.10
CA TYR A 315 -13.28 5.07 24.47
C TYR A 315 -13.29 3.55 24.70
N GLY A 316 -12.32 3.01 25.44
CA GLY A 316 -12.16 1.56 25.63
C GLY A 316 -11.38 0.85 24.51
N ILE A 317 -10.76 1.59 23.58
CA ILE A 317 -9.88 1.02 22.55
C ILE A 317 -8.48 0.77 23.12
N ARG A 318 -7.92 -0.41 22.82
CA ARG A 318 -6.55 -0.80 23.15
C ARG A 318 -5.66 -0.77 21.90
N GLU A 319 -4.36 -0.90 22.12
CA GLU A 319 -3.41 -1.19 21.04
C GLU A 319 -3.89 -2.41 20.21
N PRO A 320 -3.66 -2.39 18.87
CA PRO A 320 -4.07 -3.47 17.99
C PRO A 320 -3.44 -4.82 18.37
N ALA A 321 -4.17 -5.91 18.11
CA ALA A 321 -3.57 -7.23 18.17
C ALA A 321 -2.39 -7.33 17.18
N GLY A 322 -1.25 -7.82 17.68
CA GLY A 322 -0.01 -7.92 16.90
C GLY A 322 0.89 -6.69 16.95
N TRP A 323 0.52 -5.64 17.69
CA TRP A 323 1.36 -4.45 17.88
C TRP A 323 2.80 -4.80 18.30
N LYS A 324 2.95 -5.58 19.37
CA LYS A 324 4.26 -6.00 19.89
C LYS A 324 5.07 -6.81 18.88
N GLN A 325 4.42 -7.76 18.20
CA GLN A 325 5.07 -8.56 17.16
C GLN A 325 5.53 -7.69 15.99
N ALA A 326 4.78 -6.65 15.63
CA ALA A 326 5.18 -5.71 14.59
C ALA A 326 6.37 -4.83 15.01
N CYS A 327 6.40 -4.39 16.27
CA CYS A 327 7.53 -3.66 16.87
C CYS A 327 8.81 -4.49 16.93
N GLU A 328 8.73 -5.81 17.15
CA GLU A 328 9.90 -6.70 17.04
C GLU A 328 10.27 -6.94 15.57
N GLY A 329 9.28 -7.18 14.72
CA GLY A 329 9.50 -7.51 13.31
C GLY A 329 10.16 -6.39 12.50
N LYS A 330 10.20 -5.14 13.00
CA LYS A 330 10.89 -4.03 12.34
C LYS A 330 12.38 -4.32 12.11
N ASP A 331 13.03 -5.11 12.97
CA ASP A 331 14.45 -5.50 12.84
C ASP A 331 14.71 -6.61 11.79
N HIS A 332 13.65 -7.09 11.12
CA HIS A 332 13.71 -8.29 10.29
C HIS A 332 13.03 -8.13 8.92
N ILE A 333 11.92 -7.41 8.85
CA ILE A 333 10.95 -7.53 7.77
C ILE A 333 11.49 -7.11 6.40
N SER A 334 12.29 -6.04 6.32
CA SER A 334 12.89 -5.56 5.07
C SER A 334 13.88 -6.58 4.49
N HIS A 335 14.71 -7.18 5.35
CA HIS A 335 15.72 -8.17 4.96
C HIS A 335 15.09 -9.48 4.50
N GLN A 336 14.04 -9.94 5.19
CA GLN A 336 13.30 -11.15 4.82
C GLN A 336 12.58 -10.96 3.47
N ALA A 337 12.00 -9.79 3.25
CA ALA A 337 11.36 -9.43 1.98
C ALA A 337 12.37 -9.32 0.84
N TRP A 338 13.47 -8.58 1.00
CA TRP A 338 14.48 -8.45 -0.06
C TRP A 338 15.10 -9.80 -0.44
N ALA A 339 15.40 -10.67 0.55
CA ALA A 339 15.86 -12.04 0.29
C ALA A 339 14.85 -12.87 -0.51
N THR A 340 13.55 -12.71 -0.23
CA THR A 340 12.49 -13.39 -0.95
C THR A 340 12.41 -12.92 -2.40
N PHE A 341 12.40 -11.61 -2.62
CA PHE A 341 12.36 -11.05 -3.97
C PHE A 341 13.64 -11.33 -4.75
N TYR A 342 14.82 -11.31 -4.11
CA TYR A 342 16.08 -11.70 -4.76
C TYR A 342 15.99 -13.11 -5.34
N ASN A 343 15.50 -14.07 -4.54
CA ASN A 343 15.37 -15.47 -4.95
C ASN A 343 14.30 -15.67 -6.04
N TYR A 344 13.17 -14.95 -5.97
CA TYR A 344 12.05 -15.08 -6.91
C TYR A 344 12.04 -14.00 -8.01
N ASN A 345 13.17 -13.33 -8.23
CA ASN A 345 13.23 -12.19 -9.13
C ASN A 345 12.98 -12.55 -10.60
N GLY A 346 13.07 -13.83 -10.97
CA GLY A 346 12.64 -14.31 -12.28
C GLY A 346 11.15 -14.11 -12.57
N ALA A 347 10.32 -13.85 -11.55
CA ALA A 347 8.87 -13.66 -11.70
C ALA A 347 8.37 -12.30 -11.17
N ALA A 348 9.21 -11.26 -11.15
CA ALA A 348 8.82 -9.90 -10.77
C ALA A 348 9.29 -8.89 -11.83
N PRO A 349 8.45 -7.96 -12.30
CA PRO A 349 8.80 -6.93 -13.29
C PRO A 349 9.56 -5.75 -12.65
N PHE A 350 10.58 -6.06 -11.85
CA PHE A 350 11.60 -5.14 -11.35
C PHE A 350 12.87 -5.92 -11.03
N HIS A 351 13.99 -5.23 -10.83
CA HIS A 351 15.29 -5.86 -10.58
C HIS A 351 15.63 -5.94 -9.10
N THR A 352 16.38 -6.97 -8.74
CA THR A 352 17.03 -7.11 -7.42
C THR A 352 18.54 -7.16 -7.59
N TRP A 353 19.27 -7.03 -6.49
CA TRP A 353 20.73 -7.07 -6.48
C TRP A 353 21.24 -7.46 -5.09
N VAL A 354 22.51 -7.86 -5.02
CA VAL A 354 23.22 -7.95 -3.76
C VAL A 354 23.69 -6.54 -3.35
N PRO A 355 23.41 -6.06 -2.13
CA PRO A 355 23.86 -4.72 -1.70
C PRO A 355 25.38 -4.57 -1.75
N LYS A 356 25.86 -3.36 -2.06
CA LYS A 356 27.29 -3.03 -2.04
C LYS A 356 27.82 -3.02 -0.59
N GLU A 357 29.15 -3.06 -0.43
CA GLU A 357 29.78 -3.12 0.90
C GLU A 357 29.41 -1.95 1.82
N ASP A 358 29.32 -0.73 1.28
CA ASP A 358 28.87 0.45 2.02
C ASP A 358 27.40 0.34 2.44
N GLU A 359 26.57 -0.29 1.61
CA GLU A 359 25.16 -0.56 1.91
C GLU A 359 25.02 -1.65 2.98
N LEU A 360 25.83 -2.71 2.92
CA LEU A 360 25.90 -3.73 3.96
C LEU A 360 26.37 -3.13 5.30
N ALA A 361 27.40 -2.26 5.27
CA ALA A 361 27.88 -1.57 6.46
C ALA A 361 26.81 -0.66 7.08
N TRP A 362 26.06 0.08 6.25
CA TRP A 362 24.91 0.86 6.72
C TRP A 362 23.82 -0.03 7.34
N LEU A 363 23.52 -1.18 6.74
CA LEU A 363 22.56 -2.13 7.31
C LEU A 363 23.03 -2.68 8.67
N SER A 364 24.33 -2.95 8.86
CA SER A 364 24.88 -3.30 10.17
C SER A 364 24.73 -2.18 11.20
N GLU A 365 24.95 -0.92 10.81
CA GLU A 365 24.76 0.23 11.69
C GLU A 365 23.30 0.38 12.13
N LYS A 366 22.35 0.21 11.21
CA LYS A 366 20.92 0.39 11.47
C LYS A 366 20.25 -0.79 12.17
N TYR A 367 20.81 -1.99 11.99
CA TYR A 367 20.28 -3.23 12.54
C TYR A 367 21.37 -4.01 13.31
N PRO A 368 21.95 -3.41 14.37
CA PRO A 368 23.17 -3.92 15.01
C PRO A 368 22.98 -5.28 15.68
N GLU A 369 21.76 -5.60 16.13
CA GLU A 369 21.48 -6.85 16.85
C GLU A 369 21.07 -8.02 15.94
N THR A 370 20.72 -7.74 14.67
CA THR A 370 20.11 -8.75 13.78
C THR A 370 20.83 -8.91 12.45
N PHE A 371 21.34 -7.84 11.84
CA PHE A 371 21.82 -7.90 10.45
C PHE A 371 23.06 -8.76 10.28
N ASP A 372 24.11 -8.51 11.07
CA ASP A 372 25.34 -9.29 10.98
C ASP A 372 25.16 -10.75 11.39
N LYS A 373 24.21 -11.00 12.30
CA LYS A 373 23.93 -12.33 12.82
C LYS A 373 23.15 -13.21 11.84
N TYR A 374 22.16 -12.66 11.13
CA TYR A 374 21.20 -13.47 10.37
C TYR A 374 21.16 -13.19 8.86
N TYR A 375 21.55 -11.98 8.43
CA TYR A 375 21.28 -11.49 7.07
C TYR A 375 22.55 -11.24 6.26
N ARG A 376 23.57 -10.57 6.81
CA ARG A 376 24.87 -10.36 6.16
C ARG A 376 25.48 -11.65 5.60
N PRO A 377 25.52 -12.79 6.33
CA PRO A 377 26.10 -14.03 5.80
C PRO A 377 25.37 -14.56 4.55
N ARG A 378 24.07 -14.25 4.40
CA ARG A 378 23.29 -14.63 3.21
C ARG A 378 23.73 -13.82 1.99
N TRP A 379 23.92 -12.51 2.16
CA TRP A 379 24.36 -11.60 1.10
C TRP A 379 25.79 -11.90 0.66
N GLU A 380 26.69 -12.17 1.61
CA GLU A 380 28.07 -12.59 1.33
C GLU A 380 28.09 -13.91 0.54
N PHE A 381 27.32 -14.91 0.97
CA PHE A 381 27.17 -16.16 0.23
C PHE A 381 26.62 -15.95 -1.19
N TRP A 382 25.55 -15.18 -1.36
CA TRP A 382 24.98 -14.94 -2.69
C TRP A 382 25.88 -14.11 -3.60
N ARG A 383 26.67 -13.19 -3.03
CA ARG A 383 27.69 -12.46 -3.78
C ARG A 383 28.76 -13.40 -4.34
N ASP A 384 29.30 -14.29 -3.50
CA ASP A 384 30.32 -15.25 -3.90
C ASP A 384 29.77 -16.20 -4.99
N GLN A 385 28.54 -16.69 -4.80
CA GLN A 385 27.84 -17.49 -5.80
C GLN A 385 27.63 -16.74 -7.12
N ALA A 386 27.22 -15.47 -7.08
CA ALA A 386 27.03 -14.66 -8.28
C ALA A 386 28.36 -14.40 -9.00
N ALA A 387 29.45 -14.16 -8.27
CA ALA A 387 30.80 -13.99 -8.83
C ALA A 387 31.30 -15.26 -9.54
N GLU A 388 30.85 -16.44 -9.13
CA GLU A 388 31.10 -17.72 -9.82
C GLU A 388 30.15 -18.02 -10.98
N GLY A 389 29.28 -17.08 -11.37
CA GLY A 389 28.25 -17.28 -12.40
C GLY A 389 27.08 -18.16 -11.94
N LYS A 390 26.93 -18.36 -10.62
CA LYS A 390 25.89 -19.21 -9.99
C LYS A 390 24.88 -18.37 -9.21
N ARG A 391 24.50 -17.21 -9.73
CA ARG A 391 23.48 -16.34 -9.13
C ARG A 391 22.22 -17.17 -8.85
N PHE A 392 21.79 -17.20 -7.60
CA PHE A 392 20.75 -18.12 -7.14
C PHE A 392 19.35 -17.64 -7.55
N TYR A 393 18.57 -18.51 -8.20
CA TYR A 393 17.13 -18.34 -8.42
C TYR A 393 16.40 -19.53 -7.82
N ASN A 394 15.35 -19.27 -7.04
CA ASN A 394 14.50 -20.35 -6.54
C ASN A 394 13.44 -20.71 -7.57
N MET A 395 13.52 -21.93 -8.09
CA MET A 395 12.62 -22.44 -9.13
C MET A 395 11.35 -23.11 -8.58
N THR A 396 11.19 -23.18 -7.25
CA THR A 396 10.01 -23.78 -6.61
C THR A 396 9.10 -22.68 -6.08
N LEU A 397 7.82 -22.66 -6.47
CA LEU A 397 6.87 -21.66 -5.98
C LEU A 397 6.70 -21.72 -4.44
N PRO A 398 6.60 -20.56 -3.76
CA PRO A 398 6.44 -20.54 -2.32
C PRO A 398 5.02 -20.87 -1.88
N MET A 399 4.87 -21.44 -0.68
CA MET A 399 3.57 -21.43 0.01
C MET A 399 3.18 -19.98 0.34
N LEU A 400 1.93 -19.62 0.13
CA LEU A 400 1.38 -18.28 0.42
C LEU A 400 0.48 -18.32 1.65
N CYS A 401 0.46 -17.24 2.41
CA CYS A 401 -0.54 -17.01 3.45
C CYS A 401 -1.93 -16.83 2.83
N THR A 402 -2.95 -17.53 3.33
CA THR A 402 -4.32 -17.43 2.81
C THR A 402 -4.89 -16.02 2.96
N THR A 403 -4.56 -15.34 4.07
CA THR A 403 -5.08 -14.00 4.38
C THR A 403 -4.29 -12.92 3.64
N CYS A 404 -2.99 -12.77 3.96
CA CYS A 404 -2.19 -11.66 3.43
C CYS A 404 -1.57 -11.91 2.05
N GLN A 405 -1.59 -13.16 1.56
CA GLN A 405 -1.04 -13.60 0.27
C GLN A 405 0.47 -13.45 0.11
N VAL A 406 1.17 -12.90 1.11
CA VAL A 406 2.64 -12.90 1.17
C VAL A 406 3.15 -14.35 1.29
N PRO A 407 4.29 -14.70 0.66
CA PRO A 407 4.99 -15.96 0.94
C PRO A 407 5.24 -16.18 2.42
N MET A 408 5.29 -17.44 2.84
CA MET A 408 5.49 -17.86 4.24
C MET A 408 6.95 -17.63 4.71
N LEU A 409 7.37 -16.37 4.77
CA LEU A 409 8.75 -15.93 5.01
C LEU A 409 9.00 -15.36 6.42
N PHE A 410 7.94 -14.97 7.13
CA PHE A 410 8.07 -14.34 8.45
C PHE A 410 8.43 -15.37 9.52
N THR A 411 9.15 -14.91 10.55
CA THR A 411 9.69 -15.75 11.62
C THR A 411 8.95 -15.57 12.94
N GLU A 412 9.11 -16.50 13.87
CA GLU A 412 8.51 -16.45 15.20
C GLU A 412 9.09 -15.29 16.03
N GLU A 413 8.26 -14.73 16.92
CA GLU A 413 8.69 -13.74 17.92
C GLU A 413 9.76 -14.36 18.83
N GLY A 414 10.88 -13.65 19.03
CA GLY A 414 12.04 -14.10 19.80
C GLY A 414 12.95 -15.13 19.12
N ASP A 415 12.56 -15.70 17.97
CA ASP A 415 13.38 -16.67 17.23
C ASP A 415 13.35 -16.43 15.71
N PRO A 416 14.28 -15.58 15.20
CA PRO A 416 14.41 -15.28 13.78
C PRO A 416 14.88 -16.45 12.90
N SER A 417 15.15 -17.63 13.48
CA SER A 417 15.57 -18.83 12.73
C SER A 417 14.41 -19.76 12.38
N LYS A 418 13.22 -19.55 12.96
CA LYS A 418 12.05 -20.41 12.79
C LYS A 418 10.92 -19.67 12.08
N ILE A 419 10.39 -20.26 10.99
CA ILE A 419 9.25 -19.71 10.26
C ILE A 419 7.98 -19.75 11.12
N CYS A 420 7.25 -18.63 11.17
CA CYS A 420 5.94 -18.51 11.81
C CYS A 420 4.88 -19.13 10.88
N TYR A 421 4.66 -20.43 11.04
CA TYR A 421 3.65 -21.19 10.32
C TYR A 421 2.46 -21.49 11.24
N ARG A 422 1.25 -21.25 10.73
CA ARG A 422 -0.01 -21.67 11.36
C ARG A 422 -0.93 -22.28 10.31
N ASP A 423 -1.88 -23.10 10.74
CA ASP A 423 -2.95 -23.60 9.90
C ASP A 423 -4.30 -23.68 10.63
N SER A 424 -5.37 -23.68 9.86
CA SER A 424 -6.75 -23.92 10.29
C SER A 424 -7.41 -24.89 9.33
N ASP A 425 -8.27 -25.77 9.85
CA ASP A 425 -9.18 -26.57 9.04
C ASP A 425 -10.53 -25.84 8.97
N TYR A 426 -11.05 -25.63 7.76
CA TYR A 426 -12.40 -25.11 7.54
C TYR A 426 -13.10 -25.95 6.47
N LYS A 427 -14.21 -26.57 6.87
CA LYS A 427 -14.89 -27.61 6.10
C LYS A 427 -13.94 -28.77 5.77
N ALA A 428 -13.73 -29.10 4.49
CA ALA A 428 -12.89 -30.20 4.05
C ALA A 428 -11.46 -29.75 3.66
N TYR A 429 -11.11 -28.49 3.87
CA TYR A 429 -9.85 -27.90 3.41
C TYR A 429 -9.00 -27.39 4.56
N LYS A 430 -7.68 -27.47 4.36
CA LYS A 430 -6.67 -26.90 5.24
C LYS A 430 -6.16 -25.58 4.65
N TYR A 431 -6.03 -24.57 5.48
CA TYR A 431 -5.58 -23.23 5.12
C TYR A 431 -4.35 -22.86 5.95
N HIS A 432 -3.41 -22.14 5.34
CA HIS A 432 -2.10 -21.83 5.92
C HIS A 432 -1.89 -20.33 6.11
N PHE A 433 -1.20 -19.93 7.19
CA PHE A 433 -1.05 -18.54 7.59
C PHE A 433 0.34 -18.23 8.10
N CYS A 434 0.83 -17.03 7.76
CA CYS A 434 2.16 -16.54 8.12
C CYS A 434 2.27 -15.90 9.51
N SER A 435 1.20 -15.98 10.31
CA SER A 435 1.15 -15.55 11.70
C SER A 435 -0.16 -15.96 12.38
N ASP A 436 -0.17 -15.91 13.71
CA ASP A 436 -1.39 -16.03 14.52
C ASP A 436 -2.46 -15.01 14.14
N HIS A 437 -2.06 -13.79 13.79
CA HIS A 437 -3.00 -12.73 13.44
C HIS A 437 -3.66 -12.93 12.07
N CYS A 438 -2.92 -13.38 11.05
CA CYS A 438 -3.52 -13.75 9.76
C CYS A 438 -4.49 -14.94 9.93
N LYS A 439 -4.14 -15.91 10.78
CA LYS A 439 -5.03 -17.02 11.14
C LYS A 439 -6.29 -16.52 11.86
N SER A 440 -6.14 -15.64 12.86
CA SER A 440 -7.28 -15.07 13.61
C SER A 440 -8.26 -14.32 12.71
N ILE A 441 -7.74 -13.53 11.76
CA ILE A 441 -8.56 -12.84 10.75
C ILE A 441 -9.33 -13.86 9.89
N PHE A 442 -8.66 -14.92 9.43
CA PHE A 442 -9.32 -15.99 8.68
C PHE A 442 -10.39 -16.70 9.49
N ASP A 443 -10.08 -17.09 10.73
CA ASP A 443 -11.00 -17.84 11.59
C ASP A 443 -12.26 -17.01 11.94
N HIS A 444 -12.15 -15.68 11.91
CA HIS A 444 -13.28 -14.78 12.12
C HIS A 444 -14.20 -14.67 10.89
N GLU A 445 -13.62 -14.63 9.68
CA GLU A 445 -14.36 -14.44 8.41
C GLU A 445 -13.97 -15.51 7.37
N PRO A 446 -14.05 -16.82 7.68
CA PRO A 446 -13.51 -17.84 6.80
C PRO A 446 -14.25 -17.86 5.47
N GLU A 447 -15.56 -17.59 5.45
CA GLU A 447 -16.38 -17.49 4.23
C GLU A 447 -15.83 -16.46 3.24
N LYS A 448 -15.19 -15.38 3.72
CA LYS A 448 -14.55 -14.37 2.87
C LYS A 448 -13.23 -14.89 2.32
N TYR A 449 -12.34 -15.36 3.18
CA TYR A 449 -10.95 -15.67 2.80
C TYR A 449 -10.78 -17.01 2.08
N VAL A 450 -11.73 -17.95 2.17
CA VAL A 450 -11.68 -19.16 1.33
C VAL A 450 -11.80 -18.84 -0.17
N GLN A 451 -12.26 -17.64 -0.53
CA GLN A 451 -12.39 -17.17 -1.90
C GLN A 451 -11.11 -16.51 -2.43
N SER A 452 -10.05 -16.39 -1.61
CA SER A 452 -8.80 -15.73 -1.99
C SER A 452 -8.20 -16.32 -3.27
N TRP A 453 -7.96 -15.47 -4.26
CA TRP A 453 -7.24 -15.83 -5.47
C TRP A 453 -5.73 -15.90 -5.17
N LEU A 454 -5.25 -17.03 -4.66
CA LEU A 454 -3.83 -17.22 -4.32
C LEU A 454 -3.01 -17.52 -5.59
N PRO A 455 -2.11 -16.63 -6.05
CA PRO A 455 -1.49 -16.76 -7.36
C PRO A 455 -0.76 -18.10 -7.59
N VAL A 456 -0.05 -18.60 -6.58
CA VAL A 456 0.65 -19.90 -6.66
C VAL A 456 -0.32 -21.06 -6.86
N HIS A 457 -1.46 -21.05 -6.16
CA HIS A 457 -2.48 -22.09 -6.33
C HIS A 457 -3.10 -22.03 -7.73
N GLN A 458 -3.32 -20.82 -8.24
CA GLN A 458 -3.93 -20.59 -9.55
C GLN A 458 -3.01 -21.00 -10.70
N ILE A 459 -1.69 -20.83 -10.52
CA ILE A 459 -0.67 -21.39 -11.41
C ILE A 459 -0.75 -22.92 -11.41
N TYR A 460 -0.78 -23.57 -10.24
CA TYR A 460 -0.88 -25.03 -10.15
C TYR A 460 -2.21 -25.58 -10.68
N GLN A 461 -3.29 -24.79 -10.64
CA GLN A 461 -4.58 -25.12 -11.25
C GLN A 461 -4.59 -24.92 -12.77
N GLY A 462 -3.56 -24.29 -13.34
CA GLY A 462 -3.47 -24.00 -14.77
C GLY A 462 -4.24 -22.77 -15.24
N HIS A 463 -4.68 -21.90 -14.33
CA HIS A 463 -5.46 -20.70 -14.65
C HIS A 463 -4.59 -19.49 -15.05
N CYS A 464 -3.27 -19.60 -14.93
CA CYS A 464 -2.32 -18.51 -15.18
C CYS A 464 -1.46 -18.76 -16.43
N PHE A 465 -2.05 -19.36 -17.46
CA PHE A 465 -1.40 -19.59 -18.75
C PHE A 465 -2.21 -18.94 -19.87
N PRO A 466 -1.59 -18.55 -21.00
CA PRO A 466 -2.31 -18.11 -22.18
C PRO A 466 -3.32 -19.18 -22.65
N GLU A 467 -4.43 -18.74 -23.24
CA GLU A 467 -5.43 -19.64 -23.80
C GLU A 467 -4.80 -20.61 -24.82
N GLY A 468 -5.16 -21.89 -24.73
CA GLY A 468 -4.63 -22.95 -25.59
C GLY A 468 -3.27 -23.51 -25.17
N THR A 469 -2.72 -23.10 -24.02
CA THR A 469 -1.51 -23.74 -23.45
C THR A 469 -1.81 -25.18 -23.05
N ASP A 470 -1.02 -26.13 -23.53
CA ASP A 470 -1.04 -27.53 -23.11
C ASP A 470 0.07 -27.78 -22.06
N PRO A 471 -0.26 -27.88 -20.76
CA PRO A 471 0.72 -28.13 -19.70
C PRO A 471 1.27 -29.56 -19.71
N THR A 472 0.76 -30.44 -20.58
CA THR A 472 1.23 -31.83 -20.74
C THR A 472 2.21 -32.01 -21.91
N ALA A 473 2.42 -30.96 -22.71
CA ALA A 473 3.33 -30.99 -23.84
C ALA A 473 4.78 -31.24 -23.41
N GLU A 474 5.53 -32.00 -24.22
CA GLU A 474 6.95 -32.23 -24.01
C GLU A 474 7.71 -30.89 -24.06
N GLY A 475 8.55 -30.65 -23.04
CA GLY A 475 9.29 -29.39 -22.91
C GLY A 475 8.49 -28.21 -22.35
N PHE A 476 7.29 -28.44 -21.80
CA PHE A 476 6.54 -27.40 -21.11
C PHE A 476 7.34 -26.78 -19.96
N ASP A 477 7.58 -25.48 -20.05
CA ASP A 477 8.17 -24.67 -18.98
C ASP A 477 7.05 -23.88 -18.27
N PRO A 478 6.66 -24.28 -17.05
CA PRO A 478 5.58 -23.61 -16.33
C PRO A 478 5.93 -22.15 -15.99
N LEU A 479 7.18 -21.84 -15.69
CA LEU A 479 7.58 -20.46 -15.38
C LEU A 479 7.41 -19.60 -16.63
N MET A 480 7.93 -20.03 -17.78
CA MET A 480 7.80 -19.26 -19.02
C MET A 480 6.34 -19.10 -19.47
N ALA A 481 5.50 -20.10 -19.25
CA ALA A 481 4.06 -19.97 -19.51
C ALA A 481 3.39 -18.92 -18.61
N VAL A 482 3.75 -18.86 -17.33
CA VAL A 482 3.28 -17.80 -16.40
C VAL A 482 3.79 -16.42 -16.83
N LEU A 483 5.08 -16.30 -17.16
CA LEU A 483 5.65 -15.00 -17.59
C LEU A 483 5.00 -14.49 -18.88
N LYS A 484 4.61 -15.40 -19.78
CA LYS A 484 3.81 -15.06 -20.96
C LYS A 484 2.39 -14.63 -20.60
N TYR A 485 1.73 -15.26 -19.62
CA TYR A 485 0.43 -14.82 -19.09
C TYR A 485 0.52 -13.43 -18.44
N TYR A 486 1.63 -13.15 -17.76
CA TYR A 486 1.92 -11.83 -17.21
C TYR A 486 2.24 -10.78 -18.28
N GLU A 487 2.42 -11.15 -19.54
CA GLU A 487 2.90 -10.23 -20.59
C GLU A 487 4.20 -9.54 -20.16
N MET A 488 5.11 -10.30 -19.54
CA MET A 488 6.40 -9.80 -19.07
C MET A 488 7.48 -10.01 -20.13
N GLU A 489 8.30 -9.00 -20.39
CA GLU A 489 9.46 -9.12 -21.26
C GLU A 489 10.64 -9.75 -20.49
N VAL A 490 10.77 -11.08 -20.62
CA VAL A 490 11.79 -11.87 -19.91
C VAL A 490 13.20 -11.48 -20.35
N GLY A 491 14.09 -11.25 -19.39
CA GLY A 491 15.44 -10.72 -19.64
C GLY A 491 15.53 -9.20 -19.66
N ARG A 492 14.38 -8.52 -19.63
CA ARG A 492 14.26 -7.07 -19.75
C ARG A 492 13.62 -6.43 -18.52
N ASP A 493 12.47 -6.95 -18.11
CA ASP A 493 11.72 -6.43 -16.94
C ASP A 493 12.16 -7.04 -15.62
N ASN A 494 12.68 -8.27 -15.67
CA ASN A 494 13.00 -9.12 -14.51
C ASN A 494 14.50 -9.42 -14.42
N PHE A 495 14.88 -10.27 -13.45
CA PHE A 495 16.26 -10.65 -13.14
C PHE A 495 17.14 -9.53 -12.57
N ASP A 496 18.36 -9.90 -12.21
CA ASP A 496 19.35 -9.06 -11.53
C ASP A 496 19.53 -7.70 -12.22
N PHE A 497 19.77 -6.66 -11.42
CA PHE A 497 20.05 -5.33 -11.95
C PHE A 497 21.39 -5.30 -12.69
N GLU A 498 22.39 -5.99 -12.18
CA GLU A 498 23.68 -6.18 -12.83
C GLU A 498 23.51 -6.91 -14.17
N GLY A 499 23.87 -6.21 -15.26
CA GLY A 499 23.72 -6.71 -16.63
C GLY A 499 22.35 -6.42 -17.26
N SER A 500 21.39 -5.86 -16.52
CA SER A 500 20.09 -5.46 -17.05
C SER A 500 20.20 -4.40 -18.14
N GLU A 501 19.16 -4.30 -18.97
CA GLU A 501 19.06 -3.21 -19.95
C GLU A 501 18.97 -1.84 -19.25
N ASP A 502 18.25 -1.71 -18.14
CA ASP A 502 18.15 -0.46 -17.38
C ASP A 502 19.54 0.04 -16.93
N GLN A 503 20.38 -0.85 -16.40
CA GLN A 503 21.76 -0.51 -16.02
C GLN A 503 22.57 -0.05 -17.24
N LYS A 504 22.49 -0.81 -18.35
CA LYS A 504 23.26 -0.54 -19.57
C LYS A 504 22.88 0.79 -20.20
N ASN A 505 21.57 1.04 -20.32
CA ASN A 505 21.01 2.24 -20.91
C ASN A 505 21.37 3.47 -20.07
N PHE A 506 21.21 3.39 -18.74
CA PHE A 506 21.51 4.52 -17.86
C PHE A 506 22.98 4.91 -17.88
N ALA A 507 23.90 3.94 -17.84
CA ALA A 507 25.33 4.19 -17.96
C ALA A 507 25.66 4.84 -19.32
N ALA A 508 25.09 4.34 -20.41
CA ALA A 508 25.28 4.90 -21.74
C ALA A 508 24.79 6.35 -21.85
N TRP A 509 23.63 6.68 -21.28
CA TRP A 509 23.08 8.05 -21.30
C TRP A 509 23.90 9.03 -20.45
N LYS A 510 24.51 8.57 -19.36
CA LYS A 510 25.41 9.39 -18.52
C LYS A 510 26.84 9.49 -19.06
N GLY A 511 27.18 8.71 -20.09
CA GLY A 511 28.56 8.61 -20.59
C GLY A 511 29.50 7.95 -19.59
N GLU A 512 28.96 7.13 -18.67
CA GLU A 512 29.72 6.37 -17.69
C GLU A 512 30.16 5.02 -18.30
N PRO A 513 31.39 4.56 -18.05
CA PRO A 513 31.79 3.22 -18.47
C PRO A 513 30.94 2.19 -17.71
N LEU A 514 30.47 1.16 -18.43
CA LEU A 514 29.85 0.01 -17.77
C LEU A 514 30.87 -0.58 -16.80
N VAL A 515 30.52 -0.65 -15.52
CA VAL A 515 31.29 -1.43 -14.55
C VAL A 515 31.24 -2.86 -15.06
N GLN A 516 32.36 -3.36 -15.58
CA GLN A 516 32.49 -4.73 -16.05
C GLN A 516 32.33 -5.67 -14.84
N GLY A 517 31.11 -6.13 -14.58
CA GLY A 517 30.94 -7.50 -14.10
C GLY A 517 31.39 -8.39 -15.24
N GLU A 518 32.43 -9.21 -15.01
CA GLU A 518 33.03 -10.08 -16.02
C GLU A 518 31.93 -10.83 -16.79
N GLN A 519 31.76 -10.49 -18.07
CA GLN A 519 31.01 -11.33 -18.98
C GLN A 519 31.80 -12.65 -19.13
N LYS A 520 31.28 -13.71 -18.52
CA LYS A 520 31.51 -15.08 -18.95
C LYS A 520 30.21 -15.85 -18.97
#